data_AF-I3S3M1-F1
#
_entry.id   AF-I3S3M1-F1
#
_cell.length_a   1.000
_cell.length_b   1.000
_cell.length_c   1.000
_cell.angle_alpha   90.00
_cell.angle_beta   90.00
_cell.angle_gamma   90.00
#
_symmetry.space_group_name_H-M   'P 1'
#
loop_
_entity.id
_entity.type
_entity.pdbx_description
1 polymer ?
#
loop_
_entity_poly.entity_id
_entity_poly.type
_entity_poly.pdbx_seq_one_letter_code
_entity_poly.pdbx_strand_id
1 'polypeptide(L)'
;MYSNPPLHGALIVSTILGDPELKTLWLKEVKVMADRIIGMRTTLRDNLGKLGSPLPWQHITNQIGMFCYTGLTPEQVDRLTNEFHIYLTRNGRISMAGINSGNVAYVANAINEVTKSS
;
A
#
# COMPACT_ATOMS: atom_id res chain seq x y z
N MET A 1 -21.41 18.76 -20.70
CA MET A 1 -20.58 19.93 -20.38
C MET A 1 -20.92 20.32 -18.94
N TYR A 2 -19.94 20.40 -18.03
CA TYR A 2 -20.19 20.89 -16.65
C TYR A 2 -19.94 22.40 -16.62
N SER A 3 -20.75 23.17 -15.89
CA SER A 3 -20.65 24.65 -15.86
C SER A 3 -19.66 25.13 -14.81
N ASN A 4 -19.83 24.72 -13.56
CA ASN A 4 -18.99 25.11 -12.43
C ASN A 4 -18.53 23.87 -11.64
N PRO A 5 -17.35 23.93 -11.00
CA PRO A 5 -16.85 22.82 -10.20
C PRO A 5 -17.68 22.58 -8.92
N PRO A 6 -17.65 21.38 -8.35
CA PRO A 6 -18.28 21.10 -7.04
C PRO A 6 -17.68 21.95 -5.91
N LEU A 7 -18.54 22.61 -5.13
CA LEU A 7 -18.12 23.56 -4.10
C LEU A 7 -17.59 22.91 -2.82
N HIS A 8 -18.23 21.82 -2.37
CA HIS A 8 -18.04 21.32 -1.00
C HIS A 8 -16.60 20.90 -0.69
N GLY A 9 -15.95 20.15 -1.59
CA GLY A 9 -14.55 19.73 -1.40
C GLY A 9 -13.57 20.91 -1.39
N ALA A 10 -13.82 21.92 -2.21
CA ALA A 10 -13.00 23.14 -2.23
C ALA A 10 -13.13 23.91 -0.90
N LEU A 11 -14.34 23.99 -0.33
CA LEU A 11 -14.55 24.63 0.97
C LEU A 11 -13.85 23.89 2.10
N ILE A 12 -13.90 22.55 2.14
CA ILE A 12 -13.18 21.77 3.17
C ILE A 12 -11.68 22.06 3.13
N VAL A 13 -11.08 21.99 1.94
CA VAL A 13 -9.64 22.26 1.77
C VAL A 13 -9.30 23.71 2.13
N SER A 14 -10.13 24.67 1.69
CA SER A 14 -9.94 26.09 2.02
C SER A 14 -9.99 26.34 3.53
N THR A 15 -10.96 25.77 4.23
CA THR A 15 -11.09 25.89 5.70
C THR A 15 -9.89 25.28 6.41
N ILE A 16 -9.46 24.07 6.03
CA ILE A 16 -8.32 23.39 6.66
C ILE A 16 -7.01 24.17 6.42
N LEU A 17 -6.78 24.66 5.21
CA LEU A 17 -5.52 25.33 4.85
C LEU A 17 -5.46 26.80 5.27
N GLY A 18 -6.62 27.44 5.45
CA GLY A 18 -6.75 28.85 5.86
C GLY A 18 -6.65 29.06 7.37
N ASP A 19 -6.91 28.03 8.18
CA ASP A 19 -6.75 28.06 9.64
C ASP A 19 -5.41 27.43 10.07
N PRO A 20 -4.53 28.15 10.80
CA PRO A 20 -3.22 27.64 11.20
C PRO A 20 -3.26 26.38 12.09
N GLU A 21 -4.26 26.24 12.96
CA GLU A 21 -4.40 25.09 13.85
C GLU A 21 -4.86 23.86 13.06
N LEU A 22 -5.87 24.02 12.20
CA LEU A 22 -6.37 22.94 11.34
C LEU A 22 -5.31 22.48 10.35
N LYS A 23 -4.55 23.40 9.75
CA LYS A 23 -3.45 23.06 8.86
C LYS A 23 -2.37 22.25 9.57
N THR A 24 -2.03 22.64 10.80
CA THR A 24 -1.03 21.93 11.61
C THR A 24 -1.49 20.51 11.95
N LEU A 25 -2.76 20.36 12.34
CA LEU A 25 -3.37 19.05 12.58
C LEU A 25 -3.36 18.18 11.31
N TRP A 26 -3.80 18.73 10.18
CA TRP A 26 -3.82 18.01 8.91
C TRP A 26 -2.43 17.54 8.47
N LEU A 27 -1.41 18.40 8.57
CA LEU A 27 -0.02 18.02 8.24
C LEU A 27 0.50 16.89 9.15
N LYS A 28 0.15 16.92 10.43
CA LYS A 28 0.48 15.85 11.38
C LYS A 28 -0.20 14.54 10.98
N GLU A 29 -1.49 14.56 10.64
CA GLU A 29 -2.23 13.36 10.23
C GLU A 29 -1.70 12.78 8.92
N VAL A 30 -1.40 13.64 7.93
CA VAL A 30 -0.76 13.22 6.67
C VAL A 30 0.58 12.54 6.95
N LYS A 31 1.39 13.08 7.85
CA LYS A 31 2.65 12.46 8.26
C LYS A 31 2.45 11.10 8.92
N VAL A 32 1.47 10.97 9.83
CA VAL A 32 1.15 9.68 10.47
C VAL A 32 0.75 8.63 9.43
N MET A 33 -0.08 9.00 8.44
CA MET A 33 -0.46 8.09 7.35
C MET A 33 0.75 7.66 6.51
N ALA A 34 1.64 8.59 6.18
CA ALA A 34 2.86 8.31 5.41
C ALA A 34 3.82 7.39 6.18
N ASP A 35 4.08 7.71 7.46
CA ASP A 35 4.96 6.93 8.33
C ASP A 35 4.42 5.49 8.52
N ARG A 36 3.09 5.32 8.61
CA ARG A 36 2.46 3.99 8.65
C ARG A 36 2.72 3.19 7.36
N ILE A 37 2.57 3.82 6.19
CA ILE A 37 2.83 3.16 4.89
C ILE A 37 4.30 2.72 4.79
N ILE A 38 5.23 3.59 5.21
CA ILE A 38 6.66 3.28 5.25
C ILE A 38 6.92 2.09 6.18
N GLY A 39 6.34 2.09 7.38
CA GLY A 39 6.46 0.98 8.33
C GLY A 39 5.94 -0.35 7.78
N MET A 40 4.83 -0.34 7.03
CA MET A 40 4.26 -1.54 6.40
C MET A 40 5.12 -2.05 5.24
N ARG A 41 5.80 -1.18 4.49
CA ARG A 41 6.78 -1.59 3.47
C ARG A 41 7.92 -2.39 4.10
N THR A 42 8.52 -1.85 5.17
CA THR A 42 9.58 -2.52 5.91
C THR A 42 9.10 -3.85 6.48
N THR A 43 7.94 -3.86 7.15
CA THR A 43 7.40 -5.07 7.79
C THR A 43 7.09 -6.17 6.78
N LEU A 44 6.51 -5.83 5.62
CA LEU A 44 6.24 -6.80 4.56
C LEU A 44 7.54 -7.42 4.02
N ARG A 45 8.52 -6.57 3.67
CA ARG A 45 9.82 -7.02 3.17
C ARG A 45 10.52 -7.94 4.17
N ASP A 46 10.54 -7.54 5.44
CA ASP A 46 11.22 -8.29 6.50
C ASP A 46 10.53 -9.65 6.74
N ASN A 47 9.20 -9.70 6.68
CA ASN A 47 8.47 -10.97 6.77
C ASN A 47 8.77 -11.90 5.60
N LEU A 48 8.85 -11.38 4.36
CA LEU A 48 9.24 -12.17 3.20
C LEU A 48 10.67 -12.73 3.35
N GLY A 49 11.59 -11.93 3.90
CA GLY A 49 12.95 -12.39 4.22
C GLY A 49 12.98 -13.48 5.31
N LYS A 50 12.21 -13.33 6.38
CA LYS A 50 12.08 -14.33 7.45
C LYS A 50 11.51 -15.66 6.96
N LEU A 51 10.64 -15.61 5.95
CA LEU A 51 10.06 -16.80 5.32
C LEU A 51 11.00 -17.49 4.32
N GLY A 52 12.22 -16.98 4.15
CA GLY A 52 13.23 -17.58 3.29
C GLY A 52 12.95 -17.44 1.79
N SER A 53 12.17 -16.43 1.38
CA SER A 53 11.90 -16.20 -0.04
C SER A 53 13.22 -15.97 -0.81
N PRO A 54 13.46 -16.66 -1.94
CA PRO A 54 14.67 -16.51 -2.74
C PRO A 54 14.68 -15.21 -3.59
N LEU A 55 13.52 -14.58 -3.78
CA LEU A 55 13.38 -13.39 -4.61
C LEU A 55 13.89 -12.10 -3.91
N PRO A 56 14.49 -11.15 -4.66
CA PRO A 56 14.89 -9.87 -4.11
C PRO A 56 13.67 -8.97 -3.89
N TRP A 57 13.34 -8.65 -2.63
CA TRP A 57 12.19 -7.81 -2.27
C TRP A 57 12.53 -6.34 -1.95
N GLN A 58 13.76 -5.91 -2.25
CA GLN A 58 14.26 -4.58 -1.88
C GLN A 58 13.45 -3.43 -2.53
N HIS A 59 12.83 -3.67 -3.69
CA HIS A 59 11.97 -2.71 -4.36
C HIS A 59 10.73 -2.32 -3.55
N ILE A 60 10.26 -3.15 -2.61
CA ILE A 60 9.14 -2.82 -1.71
C ILE A 60 9.48 -1.60 -0.86
N THR A 61 10.72 -1.51 -0.37
CA THR A 61 11.19 -0.39 0.46
C THR A 61 11.77 0.77 -0.36
N ASN A 62 12.26 0.52 -1.58
CA ASN A 62 12.82 1.57 -2.44
C ASN A 62 11.73 2.41 -3.15
N GLN A 63 10.55 1.83 -3.40
CA GLN A 63 9.44 2.53 -4.03
C GLN A 63 8.72 3.47 -3.04
N ILE A 64 8.25 4.61 -3.55
CA ILE A 64 7.62 5.69 -2.76
C ILE A 64 6.11 5.75 -3.03
N GLY A 65 5.35 6.22 -2.04
CA GLY A 65 3.92 6.47 -2.16
C GLY A 65 3.06 5.30 -1.71
N MET A 66 1.80 5.27 -2.14
CA MET A 66 0.82 4.28 -1.66
C MET A 66 0.92 2.92 -2.35
N PHE A 67 1.55 2.83 -3.52
CA PHE A 67 1.54 1.63 -4.34
C PHE A 67 2.93 1.00 -4.44
N CYS A 68 2.96 -0.31 -4.60
CA CYS A 68 4.17 -1.06 -4.91
C CYS A 68 3.91 -1.94 -6.12
N TYR A 69 4.77 -1.89 -7.13
CA TYR A 69 4.85 -2.95 -8.13
C TYR A 69 5.63 -4.10 -7.54
N THR A 70 4.95 -5.20 -7.24
CA THR A 70 5.52 -6.38 -6.56
C THR A 70 6.43 -7.20 -7.48
N GLY A 71 6.22 -7.14 -8.79
CA GLY A 71 6.86 -8.02 -9.76
C GLY A 71 6.15 -9.37 -9.94
N LEU A 72 5.01 -9.58 -9.25
CA LEU A 72 4.20 -10.78 -9.41
C LEU A 72 3.61 -10.87 -10.81
N THR A 73 3.62 -12.07 -11.38
CA THR A 73 2.99 -12.35 -12.68
C THR A 73 1.47 -12.33 -12.57
N PRO A 74 0.73 -12.16 -13.69
CA PRO A 74 -0.72 -12.31 -13.72
C PRO A 74 -1.22 -13.60 -13.05
N GLU A 75 -0.54 -14.72 -13.29
CA GLU A 75 -0.90 -16.04 -12.76
C GLU A 75 -0.71 -16.09 -11.24
N GLN A 76 0.38 -15.52 -10.72
CA GLN A 76 0.61 -15.42 -9.28
C GLN A 76 -0.43 -14.50 -8.61
N VAL A 77 -0.84 -13.42 -9.27
CA VAL A 77 -1.92 -12.54 -8.80
C VAL A 77 -3.26 -13.27 -8.79
N ASP A 78 -3.55 -14.03 -9.84
CA ASP A 78 -4.79 -14.83 -9.94
C ASP A 78 -4.83 -15.89 -8.81
N ARG A 79 -3.70 -16.53 -8.51
CA ARG A 79 -3.58 -17.43 -7.33
C ARG A 79 -3.78 -16.72 -6.00
N LEU A 80 -3.15 -15.56 -5.79
CA LEU A 80 -3.38 -14.74 -4.58
C LEU A 80 -4.85 -14.40 -4.38
N THR A 81 -5.56 -14.11 -5.47
CA THR A 81 -6.99 -13.80 -5.43
C THR A 81 -7.84 -15.02 -5.11
N ASN A 82 -7.59 -16.15 -5.77
CA ASN A 82 -8.43 -17.34 -5.69
C ASN A 82 -8.16 -18.21 -4.46
N GLU A 83 -6.90 -18.36 -4.06
CA GLU A 83 -6.47 -19.24 -2.96
C GLU A 83 -6.39 -18.50 -1.61
N PHE A 84 -6.05 -17.21 -1.63
CA PHE A 84 -5.75 -16.43 -0.41
C PHE A 84 -6.65 -15.20 -0.23
N HIS A 85 -7.56 -14.92 -1.17
CA HIS A 85 -8.45 -13.75 -1.11
C HIS A 85 -7.69 -12.41 -0.95
N ILE A 86 -6.51 -12.30 -1.56
CA ILE A 86 -5.71 -11.08 -1.60
C ILE A 86 -5.87 -10.45 -2.99
N TYR A 87 -6.53 -9.30 -3.04
CA TYR A 87 -6.87 -8.61 -4.28
C TYR A 87 -5.86 -7.50 -4.60
N LEU A 88 -5.25 -7.58 -5.77
CA LEU A 88 -4.35 -6.59 -6.34
C LEU A 88 -4.56 -6.51 -7.85
N THR A 89 -4.06 -5.46 -8.50
CA THR A 89 -4.21 -5.37 -9.96
C THR A 89 -3.34 -6.41 -10.64
N ARG A 90 -3.84 -7.00 -11.73
CA ARG A 90 -3.21 -8.12 -12.46
C ARG A 90 -1.81 -7.84 -13.04
N ASN A 91 -1.36 -6.58 -12.99
CA ASN A 91 0.01 -6.17 -13.28
C ASN A 91 0.94 -6.16 -12.04
N GLY A 92 0.53 -6.78 -10.94
CA GLY A 92 1.30 -6.89 -9.71
C GLY A 92 1.35 -5.62 -8.85
N ARG A 93 0.54 -4.58 -9.15
CA ARG A 93 0.49 -3.36 -8.32
C ARG A 93 -0.41 -3.56 -7.10
N ILE A 94 0.17 -3.50 -5.91
CA ILE A 94 -0.51 -3.62 -4.61
C ILE A 94 -0.61 -2.26 -3.92
N SER A 95 -1.70 -2.03 -3.15
CA SER A 95 -1.84 -0.88 -2.27
C SER A 95 -1.23 -1.17 -0.90
N MET A 96 -0.13 -0.49 -0.56
CA MET A 96 0.50 -0.59 0.76
C MET A 96 -0.40 -0.04 1.87
N ALA A 97 -1.37 0.81 1.52
CA ALA A 97 -2.34 1.32 2.49
C ALA A 97 -3.28 0.20 3.01
N GLY A 98 -3.52 -0.86 2.24
CA GLY A 98 -4.34 -2.01 2.66
C GLY A 98 -3.63 -2.98 3.60
N ILE A 99 -2.31 -2.84 3.75
CA ILE A 99 -1.50 -3.67 4.65
C ILE A 99 -1.49 -3.02 6.04
N ASN A 100 -1.64 -3.84 7.08
CA ASN A 100 -1.64 -3.44 8.48
C ASN A 100 -1.02 -4.55 9.35
N SER A 101 -0.82 -4.26 10.64
CA SER A 101 -0.23 -5.20 11.60
C SER A 101 -1.00 -6.52 11.75
N GLY A 102 -2.32 -6.51 11.50
CA GLY A 102 -3.17 -7.68 11.58
C GLY A 102 -3.09 -8.60 10.36
N ASN A 103 -2.67 -8.10 9.19
CA ASN A 103 -2.64 -8.90 7.95
C ASN A 103 -1.27 -9.07 7.29
N VAL A 104 -0.26 -8.28 7.67
CA VAL A 104 1.04 -8.27 6.98
C VAL A 104 1.76 -9.62 6.98
N ALA A 105 1.59 -10.43 8.04
CA ALA A 105 2.14 -11.78 8.09
C ALA A 105 1.41 -12.72 7.11
N TYR A 106 0.09 -12.64 7.04
CA TYR A 106 -0.73 -13.42 6.10
C TYR A 106 -0.38 -13.08 4.64
N VAL A 107 -0.29 -11.79 4.32
CA VAL A 107 0.09 -11.31 2.99
C VAL A 107 1.50 -11.79 2.60
N ALA A 108 2.47 -11.69 3.51
CA ALA A 108 3.83 -12.18 3.25
C ALA A 108 3.86 -13.69 2.99
N ASN A 109 3.13 -14.48 3.78
CA ASN A 109 3.01 -15.93 3.60
C ASN A 109 2.42 -16.29 2.24
N ALA A 110 1.31 -15.66 1.87
CA ALA A 110 0.64 -15.91 0.59
C ALA A 110 1.52 -15.52 -0.61
N ILE A 111 2.19 -14.35 -0.55
CA ILE A 111 3.14 -13.93 -1.59
C ILE A 111 4.26 -14.96 -1.72
N ASN A 112 4.87 -15.36 -0.60
CA ASN A 112 5.93 -16.37 -0.62
C ASN A 112 5.43 -17.66 -1.26
N GLU A 113 4.26 -18.16 -0.86
CA GLU A 113 3.67 -19.40 -1.38
C GLU A 113 3.44 -19.38 -2.89
N VAL A 114 2.89 -18.29 -3.45
CA VAL A 114 2.67 -18.21 -4.90
C VAL A 114 3.97 -18.03 -5.69
N THR A 115 5.05 -17.56 -5.05
CA THR A 115 6.35 -17.35 -5.69
C THR A 115 7.34 -18.52 -5.55
N LYS A 116 7.13 -19.46 -4.62
CA LYS A 116 8.02 -20.63 -4.43
C LYS A 116 8.00 -21.63 -5.59
N SER A 117 6.88 -21.72 -6.29
CA SER A 117 6.65 -22.74 -7.34
C SER A 117 7.14 -22.32 -8.72
N SER A 118 7.99 -21.30 -8.82
CA SER A 118 8.50 -20.71 -10.06
C SER A 118 10.02 -20.79 -10.13
#